data_AF-A0A3D2FSK1-F1
#
_entry.id   AF-A0A3D2FSK1-F1
#
_cell.length_a   1.000
_cell.length_b   1.000
_cell.length_c   1.000
_cell.angle_alpha   90.00
_cell.angle_beta   90.00
_cell.angle_gamma   90.00
#
_symmetry.space_group_name_H-M   'P 1'
#
loop_
_entity.id
_entity.type
_entity.pdbx_description
1 polymer ?
#
loop_
_entity_poly.entity_id
_entity_poly.type
_entity_poly.pdbx_seq_one_letter_code
_entity_poly.pdbx_strand_id
1 'polypeptide(L)'
;TTKEDLRQSYPFEMMAVPMEQVARIHASSGTTGKPTVVGYTQKDVDNWAHLVARSIRASGGRPGDRIHVAYGYGLFTGGLGAHYGAEALG
;
A
#
# COMPACT_ATOMS: atom_id res chain seq x y z
N THR A 1 -14.33 -7.60 -11.12
CA THR A 1 -14.19 -7.59 -9.66
C THR A 1 -14.82 -6.34 -9.08
N THR A 2 -15.66 -6.48 -8.06
CA THR A 2 -16.33 -5.39 -7.32
C THR A 2 -15.84 -5.34 -5.87
N LYS A 3 -16.25 -4.31 -5.11
CA LYS A 3 -15.99 -4.22 -3.66
C LYS A 3 -16.62 -5.38 -2.89
N GLU A 4 -17.75 -5.89 -3.37
CA GLU A 4 -18.46 -6.99 -2.71
C GLU A 4 -17.69 -8.31 -2.86
N ASP A 5 -17.12 -8.57 -4.04
CA ASP A 5 -16.25 -9.73 -4.28
C ASP A 5 -15.12 -9.78 -3.23
N LEU A 6 -14.47 -8.63 -2.96
CA LEU A 6 -13.43 -8.49 -1.94
C LEU A 6 -13.94 -8.73 -0.50
N ARG A 7 -15.21 -8.46 -0.20
CA ARG A 7 -15.78 -8.72 1.14
C ARG A 7 -16.11 -10.19 1.34
N GLN A 8 -16.61 -10.86 0.29
CA GLN A 8 -16.95 -12.28 0.31
C GLN A 8 -15.69 -13.15 0.45
N SER A 9 -14.58 -12.75 -0.18
CA SER A 9 -13.30 -13.48 -0.17
C SER A 9 -12.40 -13.18 1.05
N TYR A 10 -12.98 -12.69 2.14
CA TYR A 10 -12.22 -12.32 3.33
C TYR A 10 -11.76 -13.55 4.13
N PRO A 11 -10.55 -13.53 4.72
CA PRO A 11 -9.59 -12.43 4.68
C PRO A 11 -8.60 -12.52 3.51
N PHE A 12 -8.33 -13.71 2.98
CA PHE A 12 -7.18 -13.94 2.10
C PHE A 12 -7.50 -14.74 0.84
N GLU A 13 -8.77 -15.02 0.54
CA GLU A 13 -9.13 -15.86 -0.62
C GLU A 13 -8.86 -15.15 -1.96
N MET A 14 -8.63 -13.83 -1.94
CA MET A 14 -8.19 -13.06 -3.12
C MET A 14 -6.69 -13.17 -3.40
N MET A 15 -5.89 -13.80 -2.53
CA MET A 15 -4.45 -13.92 -2.74
C MET A 15 -4.16 -14.94 -3.85
N ALA A 16 -3.28 -14.56 -4.79
CA ALA A 16 -2.86 -15.42 -5.90
C ALA A 16 -1.52 -16.13 -5.63
N VAL A 17 -0.98 -16.02 -4.41
CA VAL A 17 0.26 -16.66 -3.96
C VAL A 17 0.04 -17.27 -2.57
N PRO A 18 0.84 -18.28 -2.16
CA PRO A 18 0.84 -18.79 -0.79
C PRO A 18 1.10 -17.66 0.21
N MET A 19 0.49 -17.75 1.40
CA MET A 19 0.62 -16.71 2.43
C MET A 19 2.07 -16.51 2.88
N GLU A 20 2.93 -17.53 2.78
CA GLU A 20 4.37 -17.37 3.08
C GLU A 20 5.08 -16.38 2.15
N GLN A 21 4.53 -16.10 0.97
CA GLN A 21 5.07 -15.14 0.00
C GLN A 21 4.49 -13.73 0.16
N VAL A 22 3.49 -13.55 1.04
CA VAL A 22 2.87 -12.25 1.32
C VAL A 22 3.71 -11.53 2.38
N ALA A 23 4.41 -10.49 1.96
CA ALA A 23 5.28 -9.68 2.83
C ALA A 23 4.52 -8.59 3.61
N ARG A 24 3.31 -8.22 3.17
CA ARG A 24 2.54 -7.11 3.76
C ARG A 24 1.04 -7.35 3.65
N ILE A 25 0.31 -6.94 4.67
CA ILE A 25 -1.16 -6.85 4.66
C ILE A 25 -1.58 -5.41 4.95
N HIS A 26 -2.54 -4.92 4.18
CA HIS A 26 -3.26 -3.67 4.48
C HIS A 26 -4.77 -3.92 4.45
N ALA A 27 -5.52 -2.97 5.02
CA ALA A 27 -6.98 -3.03 5.01
C ALA A 27 -7.58 -1.64 4.75
N SER A 28 -8.74 -1.62 4.11
CA SER A 28 -9.54 -0.38 4.01
C SER A 28 -10.08 0.04 5.38
N SER A 29 -10.42 1.31 5.55
CA SER A 29 -10.96 1.87 6.80
C SER A 29 -12.28 1.26 7.30
N GLY A 30 -12.98 0.46 6.49
CA GLY A 30 -14.17 -0.27 6.95
C GLY A 30 -15.38 0.63 7.24
N THR A 31 -15.44 1.85 6.70
CA THR A 31 -16.52 2.81 6.97
C THR A 31 -17.92 2.31 6.58
N THR A 32 -18.01 1.27 5.74
CA THR A 32 -19.25 0.64 5.27
C THR A 32 -19.41 -0.80 5.78
N GLY A 33 -18.69 -1.20 6.84
CA GLY A 33 -18.75 -2.54 7.44
C GLY A 33 -17.40 -3.26 7.38
N LYS A 34 -17.41 -4.56 7.06
CA LYS A 34 -16.21 -5.41 7.08
C LYS A 34 -15.09 -4.80 6.21
N PRO A 35 -13.90 -4.50 6.76
CA PRO A 35 -12.75 -4.06 5.98
C PRO A 35 -12.41 -5.06 4.89
N THR A 36 -12.08 -4.56 3.69
CA THR A 36 -11.47 -5.41 2.67
C THR A 36 -9.97 -5.48 2.91
N VAL A 37 -9.42 -6.67 2.84
CA VAL A 37 -8.01 -6.97 3.07
C VAL A 37 -7.29 -7.10 1.73
N VAL A 38 -6.06 -6.61 1.67
CA VAL A 38 -5.17 -6.75 0.51
C VAL A 38 -3.79 -7.18 0.98
N GLY A 39 -3.11 -7.97 0.15
CA GLY A 39 -1.79 -8.52 0.42
C GLY A 39 -0.82 -8.16 -0.69
N TYR A 40 0.45 -8.05 -0.34
CA TYR A 40 1.51 -7.67 -1.26
C TYR A 40 2.69 -8.63 -1.08
N THR A 41 3.23 -9.14 -2.19
CA THR A 41 4.56 -9.77 -2.18
C THR A 41 5.64 -8.70 -1.96
N GLN A 42 6.87 -9.10 -1.69
CA GLN A 42 7.99 -8.15 -1.60
C GLN A 42 8.13 -7.34 -2.90
N LYS A 43 8.00 -7.99 -4.06
CA LYS A 43 8.05 -7.32 -5.37
C LYS A 43 6.94 -6.27 -5.53
N ASP A 44 5.74 -6.54 -5.03
CA ASP A 44 4.63 -5.58 -5.09
C ASP A 44 4.88 -4.36 -4.21
N VAL A 45 5.50 -4.55 -3.04
CA VAL A 45 5.97 -3.46 -2.18
C VAL A 45 7.00 -2.59 -2.88
N ASP A 46 8.02 -3.21 -3.49
CA ASP A 46 9.09 -2.49 -4.17
C ASP A 46 8.55 -1.69 -5.37
N ASN A 47 7.63 -2.31 -6.13
CA ASN A 47 6.91 -1.62 -7.19
C ASN A 47 6.13 -0.43 -6.65
N TRP A 48 5.36 -0.61 -5.58
CA TRP A 48 4.59 0.47 -4.97
C TRP A 48 5.47 1.64 -4.52
N ALA A 49 6.60 1.35 -3.87
CA ALA A 49 7.58 2.37 -3.48
C ALA A 49 8.06 3.19 -4.69
N HIS A 50 8.50 2.52 -5.78
CA HIS A 50 8.93 3.21 -7.00
C HIS A 50 7.82 4.01 -7.68
N LEU A 51 6.57 3.52 -7.65
CA LEU A 51 5.41 4.24 -8.17
C LEU A 51 5.18 5.55 -7.40
N VAL A 52 5.22 5.49 -6.07
CA VAL A 52 5.02 6.66 -5.21
C VAL A 52 6.21 7.63 -5.32
N ALA A 53 7.46 7.13 -5.36
CA ALA A 53 8.65 7.95 -5.63
C ALA A 53 8.50 8.72 -6.96
N ARG A 54 8.04 8.04 -8.01
CA ARG A 54 7.75 8.67 -9.32
C ARG A 54 6.65 9.73 -9.20
N SER A 55 5.60 9.49 -8.43
CA SER A 55 4.56 10.50 -8.16
C SER A 55 5.11 11.72 -7.43
N ILE A 56 5.93 11.52 -6.40
CA ILE A 56 6.57 12.64 -5.67
C ILE A 56 7.49 13.44 -6.61
N ARG A 57 8.28 12.76 -7.44
CA ARG A 57 9.13 13.39 -8.47
C ARG A 57 8.32 14.22 -9.47
N ALA A 58 7.18 13.68 -9.92
CA ALA A 58 6.26 14.37 -10.82
C ALA A 58 5.61 15.60 -10.16
N SER A 59 5.40 15.56 -8.84
CA SER A 59 4.96 16.70 -8.03
C SER A 59 6.05 17.72 -7.71
N GLY A 60 7.28 17.53 -8.23
CA GLY A 60 8.39 18.46 -8.07
C GLY A 60 9.42 18.07 -7.02
N GLY A 61 9.15 17.04 -6.20
CA GLY A 61 10.10 16.57 -5.20
C GLY A 61 11.40 16.06 -5.82
N ARG A 62 12.51 16.26 -5.12
CA ARG A 62 13.86 15.90 -5.54
C ARG A 62 14.62 15.17 -4.44
N PRO A 63 15.67 14.41 -4.81
CA PRO A 63 16.55 13.83 -3.81
C PRO A 63 17.13 14.91 -2.87
N GLY A 64 17.10 14.63 -1.57
CA GLY A 64 17.53 15.57 -0.53
C GLY A 64 16.43 16.49 0.02
N ASP A 65 15.22 16.48 -0.55
CA ASP A 65 14.06 17.17 0.04
C ASP A 65 13.61 16.48 1.33
N ARG A 66 13.12 17.26 2.30
CA ARG A 66 12.50 16.72 3.52
C ARG A 66 11.01 16.51 3.31
N ILE A 67 10.55 15.27 3.42
CA ILE A 67 9.14 14.90 3.23
C ILE A 67 8.48 14.64 4.58
N HIS A 68 7.50 15.47 4.94
CA HIS A 68 6.69 15.26 6.14
C HIS A 68 5.46 14.40 5.82
N VAL A 69 5.51 13.12 6.17
CA VAL A 69 4.39 12.19 5.93
C VAL A 69 3.38 12.30 7.07
N ALA A 70 2.29 13.03 6.81
CA ALA A 70 1.17 13.20 7.74
C ALA A 70 0.00 12.21 7.52
N TYR A 71 0.12 11.30 6.55
CA TYR A 71 -0.84 10.23 6.38
C TYR A 71 -0.75 9.22 7.53
N GLY A 72 -1.90 8.69 7.97
CA GLY A 72 -1.95 7.70 9.05
C GLY A 72 -1.14 6.44 8.73
N TYR A 73 -0.33 6.00 9.69
CA TYR A 73 0.43 4.75 9.63
C TYR A 73 -0.36 3.62 10.30
N GLY A 74 -0.36 2.44 9.66
CA GLY A 74 -1.05 1.27 10.15
C GLY A 74 -1.65 0.45 9.01
N LEU A 75 -2.85 -0.09 9.22
CA LEU A 75 -3.55 -0.87 8.19
C LEU A 75 -3.93 -0.03 6.97
N PHE A 76 -4.13 1.28 7.14
CA PHE A 76 -4.33 2.19 6.03
C PHE A 76 -3.06 2.29 5.16
N THR A 77 -3.24 2.27 3.85
CA THR A 77 -2.14 2.23 2.88
C THR A 77 -1.37 3.55 2.76
N GLY A 78 -1.97 4.68 3.12
CA GLY A 78 -1.41 6.00 2.83
C GLY A 78 -0.05 6.27 3.50
N GLY A 79 0.06 6.08 4.82
CA GLY A 79 1.29 6.38 5.56
C GLY A 79 2.49 5.59 5.04
N LEU A 80 2.39 4.27 5.03
CA LEU A 80 3.49 3.41 4.58
C LEU A 80 3.77 3.53 3.08
N GLY A 81 2.77 3.76 2.24
CA GLY A 81 2.99 4.02 0.81
C GLY A 81 3.82 5.27 0.55
N ALA A 82 3.44 6.38 1.20
CA ALA A 82 4.17 7.64 1.12
C ALA A 82 5.57 7.54 1.72
N HIS A 83 5.72 6.83 2.85
CA HIS A 83 6.99 6.55 3.50
C HIS A 83 7.97 5.88 2.52
N TYR A 84 7.61 4.71 1.98
CA TYR A 84 8.51 3.96 1.11
C TYR A 84 8.81 4.70 -0.19
N GLY A 85 7.82 5.44 -0.72
CA GLY A 85 8.04 6.27 -1.89
C GLY A 85 9.00 7.44 -1.64
N ALA A 86 8.95 8.04 -0.46
CA ALA A 86 9.89 9.08 -0.05
C ALA A 86 11.31 8.52 0.08
N GLU A 87 11.48 7.37 0.73
CA GLU A 87 12.80 6.71 0.86
C GLU A 87 13.37 6.28 -0.51
N ALA A 88 12.51 5.76 -1.40
CA ALA A 88 12.93 5.33 -2.73
C ALA A 88 13.21 6.51 -3.70
N LEU A 89 12.78 7.73 -3.39
CA LEU A 89 13.07 8.90 -4.21
C LEU A 89 14.55 9.30 -4.14
N GLY A 90 15.20 9.12 -2.99
CA GLY A 90 16.60 9.46 -2.72
C GLY A 90 16.80 10.63 -1.77
#